data_AF-A0A1G6ZYU2-F1
#
_entry.id   AF-A0A1G6ZYU2-F1
#
_cell.length_a   1.000
_cell.length_b   1.000
_cell.length_c   1.000
_cell.angle_alpha   90.00
_cell.angle_beta   90.00
_cell.angle_gamma   90.00
#
_symmetry.space_group_name_H-M   'P 1'
#
loop_
_entity.id
_entity.type
_entity.pdbx_description
1 polymer ?
#
loop_
_entity_poly.entity_id
_entity_poly.type
_entity_poly.pdbx_seq_one_letter_code
_entity_poly.pdbx_strand_id
1 'polypeptide(L)'
;MDVARLHRNLNHILLDLQRAVERYAVAEATSLYSLAWSQAAEAPPSETRKQREELQAFKKVLNSASWLEEGRRRAATADVRQESPARQRSTVCPGARPAEKRASGHVPRREAKPAKDTGANRPSSHMSGSGSRTPARRDEPPLLETGQLSEIATELRPLLEQTARMGATTTWSRIGMRLPALPRLHRDDQSVILWLVDEERQKGEPLLCALVTVGDRQMHPRFPVIAEQLGLACSDTAAQQQMAWSYEVLKAHQYWRHRRPGRG
;
A
#
# COMPACT_ATOMS: atom_id res chain seq x y z
N MET A 1 4.09 -19.03 -16.02
CA MET A 1 5.46 -19.28 -15.47
C MET A 1 5.62 -20.78 -15.22
N ASP A 2 6.84 -21.25 -14.95
CA ASP A 2 7.05 -22.60 -14.41
C ASP A 2 6.61 -22.63 -12.94
N VAL A 3 5.56 -23.40 -12.65
CA VAL A 3 4.97 -23.57 -11.31
C VAL A 3 6.01 -24.07 -10.31
N ALA A 4 6.90 -24.98 -10.72
CA ALA A 4 7.94 -25.54 -9.86
C ALA A 4 9.02 -24.52 -9.49
N ARG A 5 9.17 -23.44 -10.26
CA ARG A 5 10.06 -22.31 -9.94
C ARG A 5 9.38 -21.33 -8.98
N LEU A 6 8.09 -21.09 -9.16
CA LEU A 6 7.27 -20.24 -8.29
C LEU A 6 7.16 -20.82 -6.87
N HIS A 7 6.92 -22.14 -6.73
CA HIS A 7 6.93 -22.80 -5.42
C HIS A 7 8.28 -22.70 -4.70
N ARG A 8 9.39 -22.88 -5.42
CA ARG A 8 10.74 -22.72 -4.84
C ARG A 8 10.99 -21.30 -4.35
N ASN A 9 10.53 -20.28 -5.09
CA ASN A 9 10.68 -18.89 -4.68
C ASN A 9 9.80 -18.57 -3.46
N LEU A 10 8.52 -18.94 -3.49
CA LEU A 10 7.61 -18.73 -2.36
C LEU A 10 8.10 -19.40 -1.08
N ASN A 11 8.57 -20.65 -1.15
CA ASN A 11 9.11 -21.36 0.02
C ASN A 11 10.37 -20.68 0.57
N HIS A 12 11.22 -20.09 -0.28
CA HIS A 12 12.38 -19.32 0.17
C HIS A 12 11.98 -18.02 0.88
N ILE A 13 11.04 -17.26 0.29
CA ILE A 13 10.55 -16.00 0.89
C ILE A 13 9.79 -16.29 2.20
N LEU A 14 9.07 -17.41 2.31
CA LEU A 14 8.43 -17.86 3.55
C LEU A 14 9.44 -18.18 4.66
N LEU A 15 10.57 -18.83 4.33
CA LEU A 15 11.64 -19.09 5.29
C LEU A 15 12.33 -17.81 5.77
N ASP A 16 12.55 -16.84 4.87
CA ASP A 16 13.15 -15.56 5.25
C ASP A 16 12.15 -14.67 6.00
N LEU A 17 10.86 -14.72 5.67
CA LEU A 17 9.78 -14.11 6.44
C LEU A 17 9.73 -14.68 7.86
N GLN A 18 9.80 -16.02 8.02
CA GLN A 18 9.87 -16.65 9.33
C GLN A 18 11.07 -16.13 10.13
N ARG A 19 12.26 -16.10 9.53
CA ARG A 19 13.48 -15.57 10.17
C ARG A 19 13.36 -14.09 10.52
N ALA A 20 12.68 -13.28 9.71
CA ALA A 20 12.46 -11.86 10.00
C ALA A 20 11.47 -11.69 11.17
N VAL A 21 10.43 -12.53 11.24
CA VAL A 21 9.47 -12.58 12.35
C VAL A 21 10.13 -13.02 13.66
N GLU A 22 10.96 -14.07 13.64
CA GLU A 22 11.75 -14.54 14.79
C GLU A 22 12.78 -13.50 15.29
N ARG A 23 13.36 -12.73 14.37
CA ARG A 23 14.26 -11.60 14.67
C ARG A 23 13.51 -10.32 15.12
N TYR A 24 12.17 -10.28 15.02
CA TYR A 24 11.35 -9.08 15.22
C TYR A 24 11.75 -7.92 14.29
N ALA A 25 12.24 -8.23 13.10
CA ALA A 25 12.66 -7.26 12.08
C ALA A 25 11.43 -6.71 11.33
N VAL A 26 10.71 -5.78 11.97
CA VAL A 26 9.37 -5.33 11.53
C VAL A 26 9.31 -4.92 10.05
N ALA A 27 10.20 -4.03 9.59
CA ALA A 27 10.21 -3.57 8.20
C ALA A 27 10.58 -4.67 7.19
N GLU A 28 11.53 -5.54 7.54
CA GLU A 28 11.97 -6.67 6.72
C GLU A 28 10.83 -7.69 6.55
N ALA A 29 10.16 -8.05 7.65
CA ALA A 29 9.07 -9.02 7.66
C ALA A 29 7.83 -8.52 6.88
N THR A 30 7.43 -7.26 7.05
CA THR A 30 6.32 -6.68 6.28
C THR A 30 6.62 -6.65 4.77
N SER A 31 7.87 -6.33 4.39
CA SER A 31 8.30 -6.32 2.98
C SER A 31 8.29 -7.72 2.37
N LEU A 32 8.83 -8.72 3.10
CA LEU A 32 8.84 -10.12 2.65
C LEU A 32 7.42 -10.71 2.56
N TYR A 33 6.54 -10.37 3.51
CA TYR A 33 5.14 -10.76 3.45
C TYR A 33 4.43 -10.21 2.21
N SER A 34 4.60 -8.92 1.90
CA SER A 34 4.03 -8.30 0.71
C SER A 34 4.53 -8.96 -0.59
N LEU A 35 5.85 -9.21 -0.69
CA LEU A 35 6.46 -9.90 -1.83
C LEU A 35 5.92 -11.34 -2.00
N ALA A 36 5.81 -12.10 -0.91
CA ALA A 36 5.26 -13.45 -0.94
C ALA A 36 3.78 -13.47 -1.33
N TRP A 37 2.98 -12.53 -0.80
CA TRP A 37 1.56 -12.44 -1.12
C TRP A 37 1.33 -12.08 -2.60
N SER A 38 2.11 -11.14 -3.14
CA SER A 38 2.09 -10.80 -4.56
C SER A 38 2.40 -12.00 -5.45
N GLN A 39 3.47 -12.75 -5.17
CA GLN A 39 3.83 -13.94 -5.94
C GLN A 39 2.82 -15.09 -5.77
N ALA A 40 2.23 -15.25 -4.59
CA ALA A 40 1.17 -16.23 -4.37
C ALA A 40 -0.10 -15.89 -5.18
N ALA A 41 -0.39 -14.61 -5.40
CA ALA A 41 -1.53 -14.14 -6.19
C ALA A 41 -1.38 -14.34 -7.71
N GLU A 42 -0.16 -14.43 -8.24
CA GLU A 42 0.11 -14.70 -9.66
C GLU A 42 -0.19 -16.15 -10.09
N ALA A 43 -0.32 -17.07 -9.13
CA ALA A 43 -0.53 -18.50 -9.37
C ALA A 43 -1.94 -18.98 -8.98
N PRO A 44 -2.43 -20.09 -9.57
CA PRO A 44 -3.69 -20.71 -9.21
C PRO A 44 -3.80 -21.00 -7.70
N PRO A 45 -4.98 -20.76 -7.06
CA PRO A 45 -5.15 -21.02 -5.63
C PRO A 45 -4.99 -22.50 -5.27
N SER A 46 -5.31 -23.42 -6.17
CA SER A 46 -5.11 -24.87 -6.01
C SER A 46 -3.64 -25.24 -5.78
N GLU A 47 -2.72 -24.54 -6.44
CA GLU A 47 -1.28 -24.80 -6.38
C GLU A 47 -0.59 -24.07 -5.21
N THR A 48 -1.12 -22.92 -4.78
CA THR A 48 -0.53 -22.08 -3.73
C THR A 48 -1.28 -22.10 -2.39
N ARG A 49 -2.30 -22.96 -2.25
CA ARG A 49 -3.18 -23.01 -1.07
C ARG A 49 -2.41 -23.06 0.25
N LYS A 50 -1.46 -23.99 0.37
CA LYS A 50 -0.67 -24.17 1.60
C LYS A 50 0.17 -22.94 1.94
N GLN A 51 0.84 -22.36 0.94
CA GLN A 51 1.62 -21.13 1.11
C GLN A 51 0.73 -19.94 1.52
N ARG A 52 -0.50 -19.84 0.99
CA ARG A 52 -1.47 -18.80 1.39
C ARG A 52 -1.98 -19.01 2.82
N GLU A 53 -2.21 -20.25 3.25
CA GLU A 53 -2.56 -20.60 4.64
C GLU A 53 -1.39 -20.24 5.61
N GLU A 54 -0.14 -20.51 5.23
CA GLU A 54 1.07 -20.10 5.98
C GLU A 54 1.24 -18.57 6.03
N LEU A 55 1.01 -17.86 4.92
CA LEU A 55 1.00 -16.38 4.90
C LEU A 55 -0.09 -15.79 5.80
N GLN A 56 -1.30 -16.38 5.85
CA GLN A 56 -2.33 -15.95 6.79
C GLN A 56 -1.94 -16.14 8.26
N ALA A 57 -1.16 -17.19 8.57
CA ALA A 57 -0.59 -17.35 9.91
C ALA A 57 0.41 -16.24 10.24
N PHE A 58 1.33 -15.92 9.32
CA PHE A 58 2.27 -14.80 9.49
C PHE A 58 1.56 -13.44 9.61
N LYS A 59 0.52 -13.17 8.82
CA LYS A 59 -0.28 -11.94 8.92
C LYS A 59 -0.81 -11.71 10.34
N LYS A 60 -1.30 -12.75 11.02
CA LYS A 60 -1.77 -12.65 12.42
C LYS A 60 -0.65 -12.27 13.40
N VAL A 61 0.58 -12.70 13.14
CA VAL A 61 1.75 -12.32 13.95
C VAL A 61 2.17 -10.88 13.67
N LEU A 62 2.24 -10.48 12.39
CA LEU A 62 2.60 -9.13 11.96
C LEU A 62 1.61 -8.06 12.46
N ASN A 63 0.31 -8.39 12.46
CA ASN A 63 -0.75 -7.52 12.98
C ASN A 63 -0.87 -7.57 14.52
N SER A 64 -0.08 -8.40 15.22
CA SER A 64 -0.14 -8.47 16.68
C SER A 64 0.55 -7.26 17.30
N ALA A 65 -0.20 -6.43 18.02
CA ALA A 65 0.32 -5.27 18.74
C ALA A 65 1.50 -5.63 19.67
N SER A 66 1.45 -6.80 20.32
CA SER A 66 2.53 -7.30 21.18
C SER A 66 3.83 -7.63 20.43
N TRP A 67 3.74 -8.08 19.17
CA TRP A 67 4.91 -8.35 18.33
C TRP A 67 5.54 -7.04 17.81
N LEU A 68 4.71 -6.06 17.44
CA LEU A 68 5.16 -4.71 17.07
C LEU A 68 5.76 -3.94 18.25
N GLU A 69 5.26 -4.13 19.48
CA GLU A 69 5.84 -3.60 20.70
C GLU A 69 7.17 -4.27 21.07
N GLU A 70 7.26 -5.60 20.98
CA GLU A 70 8.51 -6.33 21.22
C GLU A 70 9.57 -5.99 20.16
N GLY A 71 9.18 -5.80 18.89
CA GLY A 71 10.07 -5.29 17.85
C GLY A 71 10.60 -3.89 18.14
N ARG A 72 9.74 -2.96 18.58
CA ARG A 72 10.17 -1.61 19.04
C ARG A 72 11.08 -1.69 20.27
N ARG A 73 10.79 -2.58 21.22
CA ARG A 73 11.62 -2.82 22.42
C ARG A 73 13.01 -3.37 22.06
N ARG A 74 13.09 -4.26 21.06
CA ARG A 74 14.34 -4.84 20.57
C ARG A 74 15.15 -3.86 19.74
N ALA A 75 14.51 -3.01 18.93
CA ALA A 75 15.19 -1.90 18.25
C ALA A 75 15.81 -0.94 19.28
N ALA A 76 15.03 -0.46 20.25
CA ALA A 76 15.51 0.45 21.29
C ALA A 76 16.64 -0.15 22.15
N THR A 77 16.62 -1.46 22.44
CA THR A 77 17.71 -2.13 23.18
C THR A 77 18.93 -2.46 22.33
N ALA A 78 18.80 -2.53 21.00
CA ALA A 78 19.93 -2.59 20.08
C ALA A 78 20.66 -1.24 20.00
N ASP A 79 19.91 -0.13 19.89
CA ASP A 79 20.46 1.24 19.91
C ASP A 79 21.14 1.56 21.25
N VAL A 80 20.52 1.25 22.39
CA VAL A 80 21.12 1.42 23.74
C VAL A 80 22.41 0.60 23.92
N ARG A 81 22.62 -0.46 23.12
CA ARG A 81 23.88 -1.23 23.14
C ARG A 81 24.98 -0.62 22.27
N GLN A 82 24.63 0.29 21.35
CA GLN A 82 25.59 1.15 20.65
C GLN A 82 25.85 2.46 21.41
N GLU A 83 24.84 3.03 22.06
CA GLU A 83 24.97 4.28 22.81
C GLU A 83 25.31 4.08 24.30
N SER A 84 26.62 4.02 24.55
CA SER A 84 27.33 4.41 25.80
C SER A 84 27.52 3.38 26.94
N PRO A 85 28.59 3.51 27.77
CA PRO A 85 29.79 4.36 27.62
C PRO A 85 31.14 3.63 27.85
N ALA A 86 32.10 3.85 26.96
CA ALA A 86 33.51 3.72 27.31
C ALA A 86 33.93 4.90 28.20
N ARG A 87 33.82 4.74 29.53
CA ARG A 87 34.51 5.62 30.49
C ARG A 87 36.01 5.57 30.24
N GLN A 88 36.59 6.66 29.74
CA GLN A 88 37.97 7.01 30.10
C GLN A 88 37.98 8.30 30.90
N ARG A 89 38.43 8.16 32.15
CA ARG A 89 38.75 9.28 33.03
C ARG A 89 40.01 9.96 32.49
N SER A 90 39.97 11.29 32.36
CA SER A 90 41.16 12.12 32.52
C SER A 90 40.81 13.34 33.36
N THR A 91 41.12 13.24 34.64
CA THR A 91 41.37 14.40 35.50
C THR A 91 42.57 15.17 34.95
N VAL A 92 42.45 16.50 34.81
CA VAL A 92 43.43 17.52 35.26
C VAL A 92 42.99 18.91 34.76
N CYS A 93 42.91 19.85 35.70
CA CYS A 93 43.00 21.30 35.53
C CYS A 93 44.13 21.78 36.48
N PRO A 94 44.63 23.03 36.43
CA PRO A 94 44.33 24.16 35.53
C PRO A 94 45.59 24.80 34.88
N GLY A 95 45.43 25.83 34.03
CA GLY A 95 46.58 26.62 33.51
C GLY A 95 46.24 27.88 32.70
N ALA A 96 46.28 29.04 33.37
CA ALA A 96 46.53 30.42 32.90
C ALA A 96 46.20 30.93 31.45
N ARG A 97 45.43 32.04 31.43
CA ARG A 97 45.32 33.13 30.42
C ARG A 97 46.60 34.02 30.39
N PRO A 98 46.74 35.15 29.62
CA PRO A 98 45.87 35.77 28.58
C PRO A 98 46.60 36.38 27.33
N ALA A 99 45.86 37.18 26.52
CA ALA A 99 46.27 38.37 25.73
C ALA A 99 46.78 38.16 24.28
N GLU A 100 46.60 39.06 23.29
CA GLU A 100 45.75 40.27 23.18
C GLU A 100 45.55 40.72 21.68
N LYS A 101 44.51 41.55 21.44
CA LYS A 101 44.42 42.68 20.48
C LYS A 101 44.73 42.54 18.95
N ARG A 102 43.70 42.95 18.16
CA ARG A 102 43.72 43.97 17.06
C ARG A 102 44.46 43.63 15.74
N ALA A 103 44.11 44.21 14.57
CA ALA A 103 42.95 45.02 14.13
C ALA A 103 42.92 45.09 12.57
N SER A 104 41.86 45.70 12.01
CA SER A 104 41.77 46.52 10.77
C SER A 104 42.77 46.26 9.61
N GLY A 105 42.37 46.12 8.34
CA GLY A 105 41.13 46.52 7.68
C GLY A 105 41.41 46.94 6.22
N HIS A 106 40.48 47.68 5.61
CA HIS A 106 40.55 48.33 4.29
C HIS A 106 40.35 47.50 2.99
N VAL A 107 39.17 47.67 2.41
CA VAL A 107 38.86 47.59 0.96
C VAL A 107 39.16 48.97 0.33
N PRO A 108 39.48 49.11 -0.97
CA PRO A 108 38.43 49.59 -1.91
C PRO A 108 38.56 49.03 -3.36
N ARG A 109 37.44 48.67 -4.01
CA ARG A 109 36.77 49.42 -5.12
C ARG A 109 37.55 49.41 -6.46
N ARG A 110 36.98 48.99 -7.59
CA ARG A 110 35.92 49.71 -8.33
C ARG A 110 35.28 48.89 -9.46
N GLU A 111 34.04 49.21 -9.81
CA GLU A 111 33.25 48.59 -10.88
C GLU A 111 33.59 49.15 -12.28
N ALA A 112 33.30 48.38 -13.33
CA ALA A 112 32.71 48.88 -14.60
C ALA A 112 32.15 47.74 -15.49
N LYS A 113 30.82 47.64 -15.57
CA LYS A 113 30.05 47.27 -16.79
C LYS A 113 29.63 48.61 -17.47
N PRO A 114 28.91 48.69 -18.63
CA PRO A 114 28.35 47.66 -19.54
C PRO A 114 28.90 47.88 -20.99
N ALA A 115 28.29 47.58 -22.15
CA ALA A 115 27.02 46.97 -22.58
C ALA A 115 27.11 46.45 -24.04
N LYS A 116 26.21 45.52 -24.43
CA LYS A 116 25.48 45.45 -25.74
C LYS A 116 26.30 45.29 -27.06
N ASP A 117 25.75 44.85 -28.19
CA ASP A 117 24.34 44.57 -28.59
C ASP A 117 24.25 43.53 -29.74
N THR A 118 23.02 43.05 -30.01
CA THR A 118 22.51 42.57 -31.32
C THR A 118 23.07 41.28 -31.97
N GLY A 119 22.16 40.37 -32.37
CA GLY A 119 22.52 39.22 -33.23
C GLY A 119 21.44 38.16 -33.45
N ALA A 120 20.17 38.55 -33.68
CA ALA A 120 19.10 37.58 -33.96
C ALA A 120 19.06 37.19 -35.46
N ASN A 121 18.91 35.90 -35.78
CA ASN A 121 18.03 35.52 -36.89
C ASN A 121 17.46 34.09 -36.78
N ARG A 122 16.35 33.86 -37.48
CA ARG A 122 15.34 32.81 -37.22
C ARG A 122 15.24 31.80 -38.41
N PRO A 123 14.13 31.08 -38.62
CA PRO A 123 14.02 29.63 -38.57
C PRO A 123 14.06 28.91 -39.93
N SER A 124 13.93 27.58 -39.93
CA SER A 124 13.10 26.88 -40.91
C SER A 124 12.59 25.51 -40.43
N SER A 125 11.40 25.16 -40.91
CA SER A 125 10.62 23.96 -40.58
C SER A 125 10.72 22.92 -41.69
N HIS A 126 10.55 21.63 -41.39
CA HIS A 126 9.88 20.58 -42.21
C HIS A 126 10.03 19.24 -41.43
N MET A 127 8.97 18.68 -40.84
CA MET A 127 7.89 17.85 -41.42
C MET A 127 8.26 16.37 -41.64
N SER A 128 7.40 15.49 -41.10
CA SER A 128 7.37 14.02 -41.25
C SER A 128 8.56 13.25 -40.65
N GLY A 129 8.39 12.08 -40.03
CA GLY A 129 7.14 11.32 -39.85
C GLY A 129 7.42 9.84 -39.61
N SER A 130 8.00 9.49 -38.46
CA SER A 130 8.04 8.10 -37.98
C SER A 130 7.64 8.07 -36.52
N GLY A 131 6.32 8.15 -36.31
CA GLY A 131 5.73 8.02 -34.99
C GLY A 131 5.81 6.57 -34.52
N SER A 132 6.92 6.20 -33.90
CA SER A 132 6.98 5.05 -32.99
C SER A 132 6.00 5.30 -31.84
N ARG A 133 4.72 5.00 -32.08
CA ARG A 133 3.67 4.93 -31.07
C ARG A 133 3.94 3.72 -30.19
N THR A 134 4.95 3.84 -29.34
CA THR A 134 4.90 3.19 -28.02
C THR A 134 3.60 3.69 -27.39
N PRO A 135 2.60 2.83 -27.13
CA PRO A 135 1.39 3.28 -26.47
C PRO A 135 1.81 3.86 -25.13
N ALA A 136 1.37 5.10 -24.85
CA ALA A 136 1.70 5.76 -23.60
C ALA A 136 1.33 4.84 -22.44
N ARG A 137 2.36 4.35 -21.73
CA ARG A 137 2.19 3.62 -20.49
C ARG A 137 1.45 4.59 -19.57
N ARG A 138 0.19 4.27 -19.26
CA ARG A 138 -0.71 5.19 -18.54
C ARG A 138 0.00 5.69 -17.28
N ASP A 139 -0.29 6.94 -16.90
CA ASP A 139 0.07 7.52 -15.61
C ASP A 139 -0.71 6.83 -14.48
N GLU A 140 -0.51 5.52 -14.32
CA GLU A 140 -1.05 4.74 -13.23
C GLU A 140 -0.20 5.04 -11.98
N PRO A 141 -0.82 5.43 -10.86
CA PRO A 141 -0.11 5.83 -9.65
C PRO A 141 0.74 4.67 -9.10
N PRO A 142 1.81 4.97 -8.35
CA PRO A 142 2.59 3.93 -7.68
C PRO A 142 1.71 3.12 -6.72
N LEU A 143 2.00 1.83 -6.59
CA LEU A 143 1.35 0.94 -5.64
C LEU A 143 1.54 1.45 -4.20
N LEU A 144 0.50 1.39 -3.39
CA LEU A 144 0.54 1.83 -2.00
C LEU A 144 1.17 0.78 -1.07
N GLU A 145 1.67 1.23 0.08
CA GLU A 145 2.16 0.34 1.13
C GLU A 145 1.00 -0.42 1.80
N THR A 146 1.23 -1.66 2.23
CA THR A 146 0.18 -2.54 2.76
C THR A 146 -0.53 -1.97 4.00
N GLY A 147 0.17 -1.19 4.83
CA GLY A 147 -0.43 -0.47 5.95
C GLY A 147 -1.52 0.51 5.48
N GLN A 148 -1.19 1.35 4.51
CA GLN A 148 -2.13 2.30 3.90
C GLN A 148 -3.32 1.59 3.24
N LEU A 149 -3.09 0.46 2.57
CA LEU A 149 -4.18 -0.36 2.00
C LEU A 149 -5.14 -0.87 3.09
N SER A 150 -4.63 -1.25 4.27
CA SER A 150 -5.45 -1.71 5.39
C SER A 150 -6.20 -0.58 6.11
N GLU A 151 -5.58 0.59 6.26
CA GLU A 151 -6.22 1.81 6.80
C GLU A 151 -7.38 2.24 5.87
N ILE A 152 -7.13 2.31 4.57
CA ILE A 152 -8.15 2.63 3.56
C ILE A 152 -9.28 1.60 3.57
N ALA A 153 -9.00 0.30 3.72
CA ALA A 153 -10.04 -0.73 3.82
C ALA A 153 -10.89 -0.56 5.09
N THR A 154 -10.26 -0.20 6.21
CA THR A 154 -10.92 0.07 7.50
C THR A 154 -11.84 1.30 7.40
N GLU A 155 -11.41 2.37 6.73
CA GLU A 155 -12.25 3.55 6.45
C GLU A 155 -13.37 3.27 5.42
N LEU A 156 -13.07 2.45 4.41
CA LEU A 156 -14.01 2.13 3.33
C LEU A 156 -15.16 1.22 3.82
N ARG A 157 -14.91 0.30 4.75
CA ARG A 157 -15.93 -0.62 5.27
C ARG A 157 -17.19 0.10 5.78
N PRO A 158 -17.16 1.03 6.76
CA PRO A 158 -18.36 1.73 7.24
C PRO A 158 -19.04 2.59 6.16
N LEU A 159 -18.29 3.08 5.17
CA LEU A 159 -18.84 3.78 4.02
C LEU A 159 -19.66 2.84 3.11
N LEU A 160 -19.17 1.63 2.87
CA LEU A 160 -19.89 0.59 2.13
C LEU A 160 -21.07 0.03 2.92
N GLU A 161 -20.95 -0.13 4.24
CA GLU A 161 -22.09 -0.45 5.12
C GLU A 161 -23.21 0.59 5.00
N GLN A 162 -22.87 1.87 5.05
CA GLN A 162 -23.85 2.95 4.92
C GLN A 162 -24.49 2.97 3.52
N THR A 163 -23.69 2.66 2.49
CA THR A 163 -24.14 2.51 1.11
C THR A 163 -25.12 1.32 0.97
N ALA A 164 -24.84 0.21 1.67
CA ALA A 164 -25.72 -0.94 1.78
C ALA A 164 -27.07 -0.58 2.43
N ARG A 165 -27.05 0.13 3.56
CA ARG A 165 -28.26 0.63 4.28
C ARG A 165 -29.13 1.53 3.39
N MET A 166 -28.52 2.33 2.52
CA MET A 166 -29.22 3.22 1.59
C MET A 166 -29.83 2.50 0.38
N GLY A 167 -29.60 1.20 0.19
CA GLY A 167 -30.08 0.47 -0.99
C GLY A 167 -29.39 0.90 -2.30
N ALA A 168 -28.15 1.38 -2.21
CA ALA A 168 -27.42 1.99 -3.33
C ALA A 168 -26.10 1.27 -3.64
N THR A 169 -25.59 1.43 -4.86
CA THR A 169 -24.20 1.09 -5.22
C THR A 169 -23.36 2.36 -5.34
N THR A 170 -22.03 2.22 -5.23
CA THR A 170 -21.06 3.32 -5.32
C THR A 170 -19.99 3.01 -6.36
N THR A 171 -19.19 4.01 -6.72
CA THR A 171 -18.04 3.88 -7.63
C THR A 171 -16.80 4.45 -6.95
N TRP A 172 -15.60 4.09 -7.41
CA TRP A 172 -14.35 4.65 -6.88
C TRP A 172 -14.32 6.19 -6.88
N SER A 173 -14.88 6.83 -7.91
CA SER A 173 -15.01 8.30 -7.96
C SER A 173 -15.91 8.85 -6.86
N ARG A 174 -17.04 8.17 -6.55
CA ARG A 174 -17.94 8.56 -5.44
C ARG A 174 -17.33 8.25 -4.07
N ILE A 175 -16.50 7.21 -3.96
CA ILE A 175 -15.74 6.89 -2.75
C ILE A 175 -14.72 8.01 -2.48
N GLY A 176 -13.91 8.41 -3.46
CA GLY A 176 -12.93 9.50 -3.32
C GLY A 176 -13.56 10.88 -2.99
N MET A 177 -14.80 11.14 -3.41
CA MET A 177 -15.55 12.33 -2.97
C MET A 177 -15.96 12.30 -1.49
N ARG A 178 -16.09 11.11 -0.89
CA ARG A 178 -16.51 10.92 0.51
C ARG A 178 -15.34 10.63 1.46
N LEU A 179 -14.22 10.15 0.92
CA LEU A 179 -12.94 9.95 1.59
C LEU A 179 -11.89 10.83 0.90
N PRO A 180 -11.82 12.14 1.20
CA PRO A 180 -10.93 13.07 0.50
C PRO A 180 -9.44 12.84 0.78
N ALA A 181 -9.10 12.06 1.81
CA ALA A 181 -7.76 11.57 2.08
C ALA A 181 -7.33 10.41 1.17
N LEU A 182 -8.26 9.82 0.40
CA LEU A 182 -7.98 8.68 -0.47
C LEU A 182 -7.03 9.09 -1.62
N PRO A 183 -5.81 8.53 -1.71
CA PRO A 183 -4.93 8.79 -2.83
C PRO A 183 -5.51 8.23 -4.13
N ARG A 184 -4.95 8.64 -5.28
CA ARG A 184 -5.22 7.96 -6.54
C ARG A 184 -4.72 6.52 -6.43
N LEU A 185 -5.65 5.56 -6.46
CA LEU A 185 -5.35 4.13 -6.32
C LEU A 185 -4.99 3.49 -7.68
N HIS A 186 -3.97 2.63 -7.69
CA HIS A 186 -3.72 1.70 -8.78
C HIS A 186 -4.88 0.70 -8.91
N ARG A 187 -5.10 0.11 -10.09
CA ARG A 187 -6.21 -0.85 -10.27
C ARG A 187 -6.06 -2.10 -9.39
N ASP A 188 -4.83 -2.49 -9.10
CA ASP A 188 -4.52 -3.63 -8.22
C ASP A 188 -4.78 -3.28 -6.75
N ASP A 189 -4.35 -2.11 -6.28
CA ASP A 189 -4.65 -1.60 -4.93
C ASP A 189 -6.15 -1.54 -4.66
N GLN A 190 -6.94 -1.03 -5.61
CA GLN A 190 -8.41 -1.08 -5.55
C GLN A 190 -8.94 -2.50 -5.30
N SER A 191 -8.30 -3.51 -5.90
CA SER A 191 -8.72 -4.90 -5.78
C SER A 191 -8.34 -5.49 -4.42
N VAL A 192 -7.15 -5.15 -3.92
CA VAL A 192 -6.68 -5.53 -2.58
C VAL A 192 -7.53 -4.88 -1.49
N ILE A 193 -7.84 -3.58 -1.60
CA ILE A 193 -8.71 -2.86 -0.66
C ILE A 193 -10.10 -3.50 -0.60
N LEU A 194 -10.71 -3.83 -1.74
CA LEU A 194 -12.01 -4.49 -1.78
C LEU A 194 -12.01 -5.88 -1.16
N TRP A 195 -10.91 -6.63 -1.31
CA TRP A 195 -10.73 -7.91 -0.63
C TRP A 195 -10.56 -7.72 0.89
N LEU A 196 -9.73 -6.78 1.33
CA LEU A 196 -9.49 -6.45 2.74
C LEU A 196 -10.79 -6.02 3.47
N VAL A 197 -11.67 -5.25 2.82
CA VAL A 197 -12.97 -4.84 3.38
C VAL A 197 -13.79 -6.04 3.88
N ASP A 198 -13.77 -7.15 3.14
CA ASP A 198 -14.62 -8.32 3.37
C ASP A 198 -13.85 -9.52 3.99
N GLU A 199 -12.53 -9.42 4.21
CA GLU A 199 -11.72 -10.52 4.75
C GLU A 199 -12.17 -10.94 6.16
N GLU A 200 -12.49 -9.97 7.02
CA GLU A 200 -12.95 -10.21 8.40
C GLU A 200 -14.46 -10.50 8.50
N ARG A 201 -15.16 -10.76 7.38
CA ARG A 201 -16.60 -11.04 7.40
C ARG A 201 -16.91 -12.36 8.13
N GLN A 202 -18.02 -12.38 8.87
CA GLN A 202 -18.51 -13.62 9.48
C GLN A 202 -19.12 -14.54 8.41
N LYS A 203 -19.07 -15.86 8.63
CA LYS A 203 -19.63 -16.84 7.70
C LYS A 203 -21.14 -16.61 7.53
N GLY A 204 -21.55 -16.24 6.32
CA GLY A 204 -22.94 -15.91 5.98
C GLY A 204 -23.16 -14.42 5.72
N GLU A 205 -22.27 -13.53 6.18
CA GLU A 205 -22.29 -12.12 5.79
C GLU A 205 -22.06 -11.99 4.27
N PRO A 206 -22.84 -11.13 3.58
CA PRO A 206 -22.63 -10.79 2.18
C PRO A 206 -21.37 -9.94 1.97
N LEU A 207 -20.89 -9.93 0.73
CA LEU A 207 -19.75 -9.16 0.28
C LEU A 207 -20.10 -7.67 0.09
N LEU A 208 -19.53 -6.79 0.93
CA LEU A 208 -19.67 -5.34 0.77
C LEU A 208 -18.96 -4.83 -0.49
N CYS A 209 -17.90 -5.50 -0.94
CA CYS A 209 -17.23 -5.17 -2.20
C CYS A 209 -18.14 -5.29 -3.43
N ALA A 210 -19.23 -6.08 -3.36
CA ALA A 210 -20.24 -6.17 -4.42
C ALA A 210 -20.91 -4.82 -4.71
N LEU A 211 -20.95 -3.91 -3.73
CA LEU A 211 -21.56 -2.58 -3.85
C LEU A 211 -20.72 -1.59 -4.66
N VAL A 212 -19.47 -1.93 -5.00
CA VAL A 212 -18.59 -1.08 -5.80
C VAL A 212 -18.69 -1.45 -7.28
N THR A 213 -19.03 -0.48 -8.12
CA THR A 213 -19.30 -0.63 -9.55
C THR A 213 -18.36 0.23 -10.40
N VAL A 214 -18.12 -0.17 -11.66
CA VAL A 214 -17.33 0.62 -12.63
C VAL A 214 -18.16 1.68 -13.37
N GLY A 215 -19.49 1.59 -13.30
CA GLY A 215 -20.44 2.52 -13.89
C GLY A 215 -21.79 2.39 -13.19
N ASP A 216 -22.88 2.85 -13.81
CA ASP A 216 -24.23 2.69 -13.26
C ASP A 216 -24.62 1.21 -13.19
N ARG A 217 -24.52 0.64 -11.98
CA ARG A 217 -24.94 -0.72 -11.62
C ARG A 217 -24.29 -1.84 -12.45
N GLN A 218 -23.08 -1.62 -12.97
CA GLN A 218 -22.29 -2.66 -13.62
C GLN A 218 -21.31 -3.32 -12.65
N MET A 219 -21.33 -4.66 -12.59
CA MET A 219 -20.40 -5.47 -11.79
C MET A 219 -18.95 -5.03 -12.00
N HIS A 220 -18.19 -4.88 -10.92
CA HIS A 220 -16.76 -4.60 -11.03
C HIS A 220 -16.05 -5.78 -11.73
N PRO A 221 -15.19 -5.57 -12.76
CA PRO A 221 -14.59 -6.68 -13.53
C PRO A 221 -13.72 -7.66 -12.72
N ARG A 222 -13.32 -7.28 -11.50
CA ARG A 222 -12.59 -8.15 -10.57
C ARG A 222 -13.44 -8.74 -9.44
N PHE A 223 -14.75 -8.43 -9.40
CA PHE A 223 -15.65 -9.01 -8.40
C PHE A 223 -15.61 -10.54 -8.39
N PRO A 224 -15.63 -11.28 -9.52
CA PRO A 224 -15.59 -12.75 -9.46
C PRO A 224 -14.33 -13.28 -8.78
N VAL A 225 -13.16 -12.73 -9.15
CA VAL A 225 -11.86 -13.09 -8.56
C VAL A 225 -11.80 -12.77 -7.05
N ILE A 226 -12.31 -11.61 -6.64
CA ILE A 226 -12.34 -11.19 -5.22
C ILE A 226 -13.31 -12.09 -4.43
N ALA A 227 -14.48 -12.40 -5.00
CA ALA A 227 -15.48 -13.26 -4.38
C ALA A 227 -14.96 -14.70 -4.19
N GLU A 228 -14.29 -15.27 -5.19
CA GLU A 228 -13.60 -16.57 -5.08
C GLU A 228 -12.51 -16.56 -4.00
N GLN A 229 -11.69 -15.51 -3.95
CA GLN A 229 -10.66 -15.32 -2.91
C GLN A 229 -11.26 -15.19 -1.50
N LEU A 230 -12.52 -14.76 -1.39
CA LEU A 230 -13.28 -14.68 -0.13
C LEU A 230 -14.14 -15.93 0.12
N GLY A 231 -13.96 -16.99 -0.68
CA GLY A 231 -14.63 -18.29 -0.50
C GLY A 231 -16.09 -18.34 -1.00
N LEU A 232 -16.50 -17.41 -1.86
CA LEU A 232 -17.76 -17.47 -2.59
C LEU A 232 -17.49 -18.05 -3.98
N ALA A 233 -18.02 -19.24 -4.26
CA ALA A 233 -17.85 -19.89 -5.55
C ALA A 233 -18.54 -19.07 -6.66
N CYS A 234 -17.77 -18.37 -7.48
CA CYS A 234 -18.23 -17.89 -8.77
C CYS A 234 -18.17 -19.00 -9.80
N SER A 235 -19.02 -18.91 -10.83
CA SER A 235 -19.03 -19.85 -11.94
C SER A 235 -18.21 -19.30 -13.11
N ASP A 236 -17.80 -20.18 -14.03
CA ASP A 236 -16.95 -19.80 -15.17
C ASP A 236 -17.65 -18.90 -16.21
N THR A 237 -18.99 -18.81 -16.18
CA THR A 237 -19.74 -18.02 -17.17
C THR A 237 -20.09 -16.62 -16.66
N ALA A 238 -19.91 -15.60 -17.53
CA ALA A 238 -20.18 -14.21 -17.19
C ALA A 238 -21.65 -13.96 -16.75
N ALA A 239 -22.62 -14.70 -17.28
CA ALA A 239 -24.02 -14.60 -16.88
C ALA A 239 -24.27 -15.07 -15.45
N GLN A 240 -23.62 -16.18 -15.03
CA GLN A 240 -23.69 -16.68 -13.66
C GLN A 240 -22.92 -15.78 -12.69
N GLN A 241 -21.77 -15.23 -13.09
CA GLN A 241 -21.02 -14.25 -12.30
C GLN A 241 -21.86 -12.99 -12.05
N GLN A 242 -22.50 -12.45 -13.08
CA GLN A 242 -23.41 -11.31 -12.98
C GLN A 242 -24.61 -11.61 -12.06
N MET A 243 -25.12 -12.84 -12.07
CA MET A 243 -26.20 -13.28 -11.18
C MET A 243 -25.74 -13.40 -9.73
N ALA A 244 -24.57 -14.00 -9.47
CA ALA A 244 -23.97 -14.10 -8.14
C ALA A 244 -23.67 -12.72 -7.54
N TRP A 245 -23.13 -11.80 -8.34
CA TRP A 245 -22.95 -10.39 -7.96
C TRP A 245 -24.28 -9.72 -7.59
N SER A 246 -25.30 -9.86 -8.44
CA SER A 246 -26.63 -9.28 -8.20
C SER A 246 -27.26 -9.81 -6.91
N TYR A 247 -27.05 -11.09 -6.59
CA TYR A 247 -27.50 -11.73 -5.37
C TYR A 247 -26.78 -11.18 -4.12
N GLU A 248 -25.44 -11.03 -4.18
CA GLU A 248 -24.67 -10.46 -3.07
C GLU A 248 -25.00 -8.97 -2.82
N VAL A 249 -25.24 -8.18 -3.87
CA VAL A 249 -25.75 -6.80 -3.75
C VAL A 249 -27.10 -6.78 -3.02
N LEU A 250 -28.06 -7.63 -3.44
CA LEU A 250 -29.37 -7.72 -2.81
C LEU A 250 -29.27 -8.13 -1.33
N LYS A 251 -28.43 -9.12 -1.04
CA LYS A 251 -28.19 -9.65 0.31
C LYS A 251 -27.50 -8.61 1.22
N ALA A 252 -26.55 -7.84 0.70
CA ALA A 252 -25.95 -6.70 1.39
C ALA A 252 -27.00 -5.65 1.78
N HIS A 253 -27.90 -5.28 0.86
CA HIS A 253 -28.99 -4.37 1.18
C HIS A 253 -29.94 -4.92 2.25
N GLN A 254 -30.37 -6.19 2.12
CA GLN A 254 -31.30 -6.82 3.07
C GLN A 254 -30.73 -6.89 4.48
N TYR A 255 -29.49 -7.34 4.62
CA TYR A 255 -28.86 -7.56 5.92
C TYR A 255 -28.53 -6.21 6.61
N TRP A 256 -28.03 -5.20 5.88
CA TRP A 256 -27.67 -3.92 6.49
C TRP A 256 -28.88 -3.03 6.80
N ARG A 257 -29.99 -3.15 6.05
CA ARG A 257 -31.24 -2.38 6.27
C ARG A 257 -31.75 -2.39 7.72
N HIS A 258 -31.50 -3.48 8.46
CA HIS A 258 -32.01 -3.67 9.82
C HIS A 258 -30.93 -3.61 10.92
N ARG A 259 -29.63 -3.65 10.58
CA ARG A 259 -28.55 -3.40 11.54
C ARG A 259 -28.38 -1.89 11.77
N ARG A 260 -28.83 -1.42 12.94
CA ARG A 260 -28.41 -0.10 13.47
C ARG A 260 -26.87 -0.05 13.54
N PRO A 261 -26.24 1.10 13.26
CA PRO A 261 -24.81 1.24 13.50
C PRO A 261 -24.52 0.98 14.97
N GLY A 262 -23.70 -0.03 15.25
CA GLY A 262 -23.22 -0.27 16.60
C GLY A 262 -22.37 0.91 17.03
N ARG A 263 -22.66 1.47 18.21
CA ARG A 263 -21.69 2.32 18.91
C ARG A 263 -20.57 1.41 19.41
N GLY A 264 -19.47 1.35 18.66
CA GLY A 264 -18.15 1.13 19.21
C GLY A 264 -17.64 2.45 19.77
#